data_AF-A0AAW1NDM4-F1
#
_entry.id   AF-A0AAW1NDM4-F1
#
_cell.length_a   1.000
_cell.length_b   1.000
_cell.length_c   1.000
_cell.angle_alpha   90.00
_cell.angle_beta   90.00
_cell.angle_gamma   90.00
#
_symmetry.space_group_name_H-M   'P 1'
#
loop_
_entity.id
_entity.type
_entity.pdbx_description
1 polymer ?
#
loop_
_entity_poly.entity_id
_entity_poly.type
_entity_poly.pdbx_seq_one_letter_code
_entity_poly.pdbx_strand_id
1 'polypeptide(L)'
;MLLLIAAIMFVPPKVSRKRQVLIGILHAFAHLSAALILMLLLELGVELCIRHKLLATSGYHTLYEWYRQMEREHFPDPTGLRPRIEKWTFGVYPACIKYLMFAFDVPEVMAVTRSNICKMGMQSLSRSYTAIYYASVFLYFWVFSTPIVSLIFGSYLYICINWLHIHFDEAFSSLRIANYKSFTRFHINHKGDLEVFTLAVDKTSVSRWSIF
;
A
#
# COMPACT_ATOMS: atom_id res chain seq x y z
N MET A 1 -6.20 8.48 -20.54
CA MET A 1 -7.64 8.56 -20.92
C MET A 1 -8.55 7.78 -19.98
N LEU A 2 -8.30 6.49 -19.70
CA LEU A 2 -9.16 5.67 -18.83
C LEU A 2 -9.43 6.29 -17.44
N LEU A 3 -8.39 6.81 -16.77
CA LEU A 3 -8.53 7.50 -15.48
C LEU A 3 -9.45 8.73 -15.52
N LEU A 4 -9.37 9.51 -16.60
CA LEU A 4 -10.21 10.70 -16.77
C LEU A 4 -11.67 10.32 -17.01
N ILE A 5 -11.90 9.27 -17.82
CA ILE A 5 -13.24 8.75 -18.07
C ILE A 5 -13.85 8.23 -16.75
N ALA A 6 -13.09 7.44 -15.99
CA ALA A 6 -13.52 6.95 -14.69
C ALA A 6 -13.82 8.09 -13.71
N ALA A 7 -12.97 9.11 -13.65
CA ALA A 7 -13.17 10.28 -12.80
C ALA A 7 -14.46 11.06 -13.14
N ILE A 8 -14.76 11.25 -14.42
CA ILE A 8 -16.00 11.92 -14.86
C ILE A 8 -17.23 11.05 -14.56
N MET A 9 -17.13 9.73 -14.74
CA MET A 9 -18.21 8.78 -14.45
C MET A 9 -18.52 8.65 -12.96
N PHE A 10 -17.52 8.86 -12.10
CA PHE A 10 -17.69 8.81 -10.64
C PHE A 10 -18.49 10.00 -10.09
N VAL A 11 -18.51 11.13 -10.81
CA VAL A 11 -19.26 12.31 -10.38
C VAL A 11 -20.77 12.06 -10.56
N PRO A 12 -21.60 12.27 -9.51
CA PRO A 12 -23.03 11.97 -9.57
C PRO A 12 -23.76 12.68 -10.72
N PRO A 13 -24.75 12.05 -11.37
CA PRO A 13 -25.47 12.64 -12.50
C PRO A 13 -26.41 13.79 -12.10
N LYS A 14 -26.59 14.03 -10.79
CA LYS A 14 -27.41 15.13 -10.25
C LYS A 14 -26.82 16.52 -10.53
N VAL A 15 -25.53 16.62 -10.86
CA VAL A 15 -24.88 17.87 -11.28
C VAL A 15 -24.89 18.02 -12.79
N SER A 16 -24.92 19.26 -13.29
CA SER A 16 -24.92 19.54 -14.73
C SER A 16 -23.69 18.93 -15.40
N ARG A 17 -23.85 18.43 -16.65
CA ARG A 17 -22.76 17.80 -17.42
C ARG A 17 -21.48 18.64 -17.48
N LYS A 18 -21.60 19.96 -17.58
CA LYS A 18 -20.44 20.88 -17.56
C LYS A 18 -19.69 20.83 -16.23
N ARG A 19 -20.40 20.86 -15.10
CA ARG A 19 -19.80 20.73 -13.77
C ARG A 19 -19.24 19.33 -13.55
N GLN A 20 -19.93 18.30 -14.02
CA GLN A 20 -19.47 16.92 -13.94
C GLN A 20 -18.10 16.73 -14.59
N VAL A 21 -17.93 17.24 -15.82
CA VAL A 21 -16.64 17.20 -16.53
C VAL A 21 -15.58 18.02 -15.79
N LEU A 22 -15.92 19.22 -15.32
CA LEU A 22 -14.96 20.07 -14.59
C LEU A 22 -14.45 19.40 -13.31
N ILE A 23 -15.34 18.83 -12.51
CA ILE A 23 -14.98 18.09 -11.28
C ILE A 23 -14.13 16.88 -11.63
N GLY A 24 -14.50 16.11 -12.66
CA GLY A 24 -13.72 14.95 -13.11
C GLY A 24 -12.30 15.33 -13.56
N ILE A 25 -12.14 16.44 -14.28
CA ILE A 25 -10.82 16.96 -14.68
C ILE A 25 -10.00 17.38 -13.45
N LEU A 26 -10.59 18.18 -12.56
CA LEU A 26 -9.90 18.65 -11.35
C LEU A 26 -9.47 17.49 -10.45
N HIS A 27 -10.35 16.50 -10.28
CA HIS A 27 -10.06 15.29 -9.51
C HIS A 27 -8.92 14.48 -10.14
N ALA A 28 -8.97 14.24 -11.45
CA ALA A 28 -7.91 13.53 -12.15
C ALA A 28 -6.56 14.27 -12.06
N PHE A 29 -6.58 15.60 -12.19
CA PHE A 29 -5.38 16.42 -12.05
C PHE A 29 -4.81 16.40 -10.63
N ALA A 30 -5.66 16.45 -9.61
CA ALA A 30 -5.25 16.35 -8.21
C ALA A 30 -4.60 14.99 -7.93
N HIS A 31 -5.20 13.89 -8.39
CA HIS A 31 -4.62 12.55 -8.24
C HIS A 31 -3.28 12.40 -8.97
N LEU A 32 -3.18 12.89 -10.21
CA LEU A 32 -1.93 12.86 -10.98
C LEU A 32 -0.84 13.69 -10.30
N SER A 33 -1.16 14.88 -9.83
CA SER A 33 -0.22 15.76 -9.13
C SER A 33 0.26 15.12 -7.83
N ALA A 34 -0.65 14.57 -7.02
CA ALA A 34 -0.28 13.87 -5.79
C ALA A 34 0.61 12.64 -6.07
N ALA A 35 0.27 11.83 -7.08
CA ALA A 35 1.08 10.68 -7.47
C ALA A 35 2.49 11.11 -7.94
N LEU A 36 2.60 12.18 -8.74
CA LEU A 36 3.89 12.71 -9.18
C LEU A 36 4.73 13.22 -8.01
N ILE A 37 4.13 13.97 -7.08
CA ILE A 37 4.83 14.47 -5.88
C ILE A 37 5.33 13.30 -5.03
N LEU A 38 4.49 12.30 -4.78
CA LEU A 38 4.86 11.11 -4.01
C LEU A 38 5.97 10.31 -4.71
N MET A 39 5.91 10.17 -6.03
CA MET A 39 6.96 9.52 -6.82
C MET A 39 8.29 10.29 -6.73
N LEU A 40 8.26 11.62 -6.81
CA LEU A 40 9.45 12.46 -6.66
C LEU A 40 10.05 12.35 -5.25
N LEU A 41 9.21 12.36 -4.21
CA LEU A 41 9.66 12.18 -2.83
C LEU A 41 10.31 10.81 -2.61
N LEU A 42 9.71 9.75 -3.16
CA LEU A 42 10.28 8.41 -3.13
C LEU A 42 11.65 8.37 -3.81
N GLU A 43 11.74 8.93 -5.01
CA GLU A 43 12.98 8.97 -5.80
C GLU A 43 14.09 9.76 -5.08
N LEU A 44 13.75 10.89 -4.47
CA LEU A 44 14.65 11.68 -3.63
C LEU A 44 15.10 10.91 -2.38
N GLY A 45 14.19 10.18 -1.74
CA GLY A 45 14.51 9.33 -0.60
C GLY A 45 15.52 8.23 -0.95
N VAL A 46 15.31 7.54 -2.08
CA VAL A 46 16.25 6.54 -2.58
C VAL A 46 17.61 7.15 -2.91
N GLU A 47 17.64 8.30 -3.59
CA GLU A 47 18.88 9.05 -3.87
C GLU A 47 19.63 9.43 -2.58
N LEU A 48 18.91 9.89 -1.56
CA LEU A 48 19.49 10.24 -0.26
C LEU A 48 20.13 9.00 0.41
N CYS A 49 19.42 7.87 0.40
CA CYS A 49 19.94 6.60 0.92
C CYS A 49 21.20 6.13 0.17
N ILE A 50 21.24 6.26 -1.16
CA ILE A 50 22.42 5.94 -1.96
C ILE A 50 23.60 6.86 -1.58
N ARG A 51 23.36 8.18 -1.48
CA ARG A 51 24.41 9.15 -1.11
C ARG A 51 25.01 8.91 0.26
N HIS A 52 24.19 8.51 1.23
CA HIS A 52 24.66 8.16 2.58
C HIS A 52 25.15 6.71 2.70
N LYS A 53 25.31 5.98 1.59
CA LYS A 53 25.80 4.59 1.56
C LYS A 53 24.93 3.63 2.38
N LEU A 54 23.63 3.91 2.48
CA LEU A 54 22.65 3.04 3.12
C LEU A 54 22.10 1.98 2.15
N LEU A 55 22.09 2.27 0.84
CA LEU A 55 21.66 1.37 -0.23
C LEU A 55 22.66 1.39 -1.38
N ALA A 56 22.64 0.36 -2.22
CA ALA A 56 23.47 0.21 -3.44
C ALA A 56 24.98 0.20 -3.17
N THR A 57 25.43 -0.48 -2.12
CA THR A 57 26.85 -0.49 -1.70
C THR A 57 27.66 -1.65 -2.30
N SER A 58 27.15 -2.89 -2.25
CA SER A 58 27.83 -4.09 -2.79
C SER A 58 27.07 -4.84 -3.89
N GLY A 59 25.88 -4.36 -4.28
CA GLY A 59 25.11 -4.90 -5.41
C GLY A 59 23.81 -5.60 -4.99
N TYR A 60 23.23 -6.43 -5.87
CA TYR A 60 21.88 -6.98 -5.68
C TYR A 60 21.71 -7.94 -4.49
N HIS A 61 22.79 -8.43 -3.88
CA HIS A 61 22.73 -9.47 -2.86
C HIS A 61 23.36 -9.04 -1.53
N THR A 62 23.41 -7.75 -1.25
CA THR A 62 23.97 -7.18 -0.01
C THR A 62 23.37 -7.81 1.24
N LEU A 63 22.05 -7.99 1.29
CA LEU A 63 21.37 -8.64 2.42
C LEU A 63 21.81 -10.09 2.63
N TYR A 64 22.03 -10.84 1.55
CA TYR A 64 22.52 -12.22 1.63
C TYR A 64 23.98 -12.27 2.08
N GLU A 65 24.82 -11.34 1.60
CA GLU A 65 26.22 -11.22 2.02
C GLU A 65 26.33 -10.88 3.51
N TRP A 66 25.53 -9.91 3.97
CA TRP A 66 25.42 -9.53 5.37
C TRP A 66 24.93 -10.71 6.22
N TYR A 67 23.90 -11.42 5.78
CA TYR A 67 23.41 -12.62 6.47
C TYR A 67 24.51 -13.66 6.60
N ARG A 68 25.23 -14.00 5.53
CA ARG A 68 26.32 -14.97 5.57
C ARG A 68 27.48 -14.52 6.46
N GLN A 69 27.75 -13.22 6.53
CA GLN A 69 28.74 -12.68 7.47
C GLN A 69 28.29 -12.88 8.92
N MET A 70 27.09 -12.45 9.26
CA MET A 70 26.51 -12.59 10.61
C MET A 70 26.38 -14.06 11.02
N GLU A 71 26.01 -14.93 10.08
CA GLU A 71 25.88 -16.37 10.28
C GLU A 71 27.23 -17.03 10.61
N ARG A 72 28.35 -16.54 10.04
CA ARG A 72 29.69 -17.03 10.38
C ARG A 72 30.18 -16.52 11.72
N GLU A 73 29.88 -15.27 12.04
CA GLU A 73 30.35 -14.62 13.26
C GLU A 73 29.61 -15.11 14.51
N HIS A 74 28.28 -15.20 14.44
CA HIS A 74 27.44 -15.51 15.60
C HIS A 74 27.08 -16.99 15.72
N PHE A 75 27.14 -17.75 14.62
CA PHE A 75 26.74 -19.15 14.57
C PHE A 75 27.82 -20.02 13.92
N PRO A 76 28.97 -20.24 14.58
CA PRO A 76 30.00 -21.14 14.07
C PRO A 76 29.44 -22.56 13.94
N ASP A 77 29.87 -23.28 12.90
CA ASP A 77 29.43 -24.65 12.60
C ASP A 77 30.56 -25.66 12.89
N PRO A 78 30.75 -26.06 14.15
CA PRO A 78 31.82 -27.00 14.53
C PRO A 78 31.62 -28.39 13.91
N THR A 79 30.39 -28.73 13.52
CA THR A 79 30.04 -30.04 12.96
C THR A 79 30.17 -30.11 11.43
N GLY A 80 30.41 -28.98 10.76
CA GLY A 80 30.42 -28.90 9.30
C GLY A 80 29.07 -29.28 8.66
N LEU A 81 27.96 -29.06 9.36
CA LEU A 81 26.61 -29.36 8.87
C LEU A 81 26.28 -28.54 7.62
N ARG A 82 26.60 -27.24 7.60
CA ARG A 82 26.31 -26.32 6.48
C ARG A 82 26.99 -26.74 5.18
N PRO A 83 28.32 -26.96 5.12
CA PRO A 83 28.96 -27.43 3.89
C PRO A 83 28.46 -28.82 3.47
N ARG A 84 28.05 -29.68 4.42
CA ARG A 84 27.42 -30.97 4.09
C ARG A 84 26.04 -30.80 3.45
N ILE A 85 25.19 -29.93 3.98
CA ILE A 85 23.87 -29.62 3.40
C ILE A 85 24.04 -28.96 2.03
N GLU A 86 24.97 -28.02 1.89
CA GLU A 86 25.28 -27.39 0.61
C GLU A 86 25.70 -28.42 -0.44
N LYS A 87 26.56 -29.37 -0.07
CA LYS A 87 26.96 -30.47 -0.95
C LYS A 87 25.80 -31.42 -1.27
N TRP A 88 24.99 -31.81 -0.26
CA TRP A 88 23.85 -32.71 -0.44
C TRP A 88 22.73 -32.10 -1.29
N THR A 89 22.55 -30.79 -1.21
CA THR A 89 21.56 -30.06 -2.00
C THR A 89 22.12 -29.52 -3.31
N PHE A 90 23.36 -29.88 -3.69
CA PHE A 90 24.04 -29.36 -4.89
C PHE A 90 24.02 -27.82 -4.98
N GLY A 91 24.11 -27.13 -3.84
CA GLY A 91 24.07 -25.67 -3.77
C GLY A 91 22.68 -25.03 -3.90
N VAL A 92 21.61 -25.83 -4.02
CA VAL A 92 20.24 -25.32 -4.11
C VAL A 92 19.82 -24.61 -2.82
N TYR A 93 20.18 -25.15 -1.65
CA TYR A 93 19.85 -24.54 -0.35
C TYR A 93 20.34 -23.08 -0.24
N PRO A 94 21.64 -22.77 -0.38
CA PRO A 94 22.10 -21.38 -0.31
C PRO A 94 21.58 -20.52 -1.47
N ALA A 95 21.36 -21.08 -2.65
CA ALA A 95 20.77 -20.34 -3.78
C ALA A 95 19.33 -19.91 -3.48
N CYS A 96 18.50 -20.80 -2.94
CA CYS A 96 17.12 -20.47 -2.53
C CYS A 96 17.09 -19.33 -1.51
N ILE A 97 17.93 -19.39 -0.48
CA ILE A 97 18.03 -18.32 0.53
C ILE A 97 18.47 -17.02 -0.13
N LYS A 98 19.51 -17.05 -0.97
CA LYS A 98 20.03 -15.87 -1.68
C LYS A 98 18.95 -15.17 -2.51
N TYR A 99 18.19 -15.92 -3.31
CA TYR A 99 17.15 -15.34 -4.16
C TYR A 99 15.91 -14.92 -3.37
N LEU A 100 15.58 -15.62 -2.28
CA LEU A 100 14.50 -15.22 -1.38
C LEU A 100 14.82 -13.88 -0.71
N MET A 101 16.04 -13.72 -0.18
CA MET A 101 16.47 -12.46 0.43
C MET A 101 16.50 -11.32 -0.60
N PHE A 102 16.97 -11.57 -1.82
CA PHE A 102 16.88 -10.61 -2.92
C PHE A 102 15.43 -10.18 -3.22
N ALA A 103 14.46 -11.10 -3.18
CA ALA A 103 13.07 -10.79 -3.43
C ALA A 103 12.45 -9.89 -2.33
N PHE A 104 12.92 -10.03 -1.09
CA PHE A 104 12.46 -9.19 0.03
C PHE A 104 13.20 -7.86 0.15
N ASP A 105 14.41 -7.74 -0.40
CA ASP A 105 15.21 -6.52 -0.37
C ASP A 105 14.87 -5.54 -1.51
N VAL A 106 13.59 -5.19 -1.60
CA VAL A 106 13.04 -4.31 -2.66
C VAL A 106 13.78 -2.97 -2.75
N PRO A 107 14.10 -2.26 -1.64
CA PRO A 107 14.82 -0.98 -1.71
C PRO A 107 16.22 -1.10 -2.33
N GLU A 108 16.96 -2.16 -2.01
CA GLU A 108 18.28 -2.40 -2.59
C GLU A 108 18.17 -2.67 -4.09
N VAL A 109 17.21 -3.51 -4.51
CA VAL A 109 16.97 -3.81 -5.93
C VAL A 109 16.65 -2.52 -6.71
N MET A 110 15.83 -1.63 -6.13
CA MET A 110 15.55 -0.33 -6.72
C MET A 110 16.80 0.54 -6.83
N ALA A 111 17.58 0.66 -5.74
CA ALA A 111 18.75 1.52 -5.68
C ALA A 111 19.89 1.07 -6.61
N VAL A 112 20.18 -0.24 -6.65
CA VAL A 112 21.20 -0.83 -7.53
C VAL A 112 20.80 -0.70 -8.99
N THR A 113 19.55 -1.05 -9.32
CA THR A 113 19.07 -0.97 -10.71
C THR A 113 19.05 0.47 -11.21
N ARG A 114 18.61 1.41 -10.37
CA ARG A 114 18.67 2.83 -10.66
C ARG A 114 20.09 3.30 -10.91
N SER A 115 21.04 2.93 -10.05
CA SER A 115 22.45 3.28 -10.20
C SER A 115 23.04 2.76 -11.52
N ASN A 116 22.63 1.56 -11.94
CA ASN A 116 23.02 0.99 -13.23
C ASN A 116 22.39 1.74 -14.40
N ILE A 117 21.10 2.09 -14.31
CA ILE A 117 20.39 2.91 -15.32
C ILE A 117 21.08 4.27 -15.50
N CYS A 118 21.47 4.93 -14.40
CA CYS A 118 22.16 6.22 -14.46
C CYS A 118 23.54 6.14 -15.12
N LYS A 119 24.25 5.00 -15.00
CA LYS A 119 25.60 4.80 -15.56
C LYS A 119 25.59 4.31 -17.00
N MET A 120 24.72 3.34 -17.30
CA MET A 120 24.75 2.57 -18.56
C MET A 120 23.54 2.87 -19.46
N GLY A 121 22.57 3.64 -18.97
CA GLY A 121 21.32 3.94 -19.66
C GLY A 121 20.28 2.81 -19.54
N MET A 122 19.00 3.18 -19.62
CA MET A 122 17.87 2.25 -19.51
C MET A 122 17.89 1.13 -20.55
N GLN A 123 18.41 1.40 -21.75
CA GLN A 123 18.46 0.45 -22.86
C GLN A 123 19.42 -0.71 -22.63
N SER A 124 20.38 -0.56 -21.70
CA SER A 124 21.31 -1.63 -21.32
C SER A 124 20.66 -2.72 -20.47
N LEU A 125 19.49 -2.45 -19.89
CA LEU A 125 18.80 -3.36 -18.99
C LEU A 125 18.01 -4.42 -19.78
N SER A 126 18.09 -5.69 -19.35
CA SER A 126 17.26 -6.73 -19.93
C SER A 126 15.78 -6.55 -19.57
N ARG A 127 14.89 -7.04 -20.43
CA ARG A 127 13.43 -6.90 -20.25
C ARG A 127 12.93 -7.42 -18.90
N SER A 128 13.49 -8.52 -18.42
CA SER A 128 13.13 -9.11 -17.12
C SER A 128 13.53 -8.19 -15.97
N TYR A 129 14.73 -7.61 -16.01
CA TYR A 129 15.18 -6.67 -14.98
C TYR A 129 14.40 -5.35 -15.03
N THR A 130 13.99 -4.89 -16.21
CA THR A 130 13.08 -3.74 -16.34
C THR A 130 11.72 -4.01 -15.69
N ALA A 131 11.16 -5.21 -15.89
CA ALA A 131 9.90 -5.60 -15.27
C ALA A 131 10.03 -5.68 -13.74
N ILE A 132 11.11 -6.29 -13.24
CA ILE A 132 11.42 -6.35 -11.80
C ILE A 132 11.54 -4.93 -11.23
N TYR A 133 12.28 -4.03 -11.89
CA TYR A 133 12.44 -2.66 -11.45
C TYR A 133 11.09 -1.92 -11.32
N TYR A 134 10.22 -1.99 -12.34
CA TYR A 134 8.91 -1.35 -12.26
C TYR A 134 8.01 -1.98 -11.19
N ALA A 135 8.05 -3.30 -11.01
CA ALA A 135 7.31 -3.97 -9.95
C ALA A 135 7.81 -3.53 -8.56
N SER A 136 9.13 -3.47 -8.36
CA SER A 136 9.76 -2.99 -7.12
C SER A 136 9.36 -1.55 -6.81
N VAL A 137 9.46 -0.64 -7.79
CA VAL A 137 9.05 0.77 -7.66
C VAL A 137 7.57 0.87 -7.29
N PHE A 138 6.70 0.11 -7.97
CA PHE A 138 5.25 0.12 -7.69
C PHE A 138 4.93 -0.37 -6.28
N LEU A 139 5.50 -1.50 -5.86
CA LEU A 139 5.29 -2.06 -4.53
C LEU A 139 5.74 -1.08 -3.44
N TYR A 140 6.93 -0.49 -3.61
CA TYR A 140 7.46 0.42 -2.60
C TYR A 140 6.73 1.78 -2.62
N PHE A 141 6.28 2.26 -3.78
CA PHE A 141 5.39 3.42 -3.87
C PHE A 141 4.07 3.17 -3.12
N TRP A 142 3.48 1.98 -3.25
CA TRP A 142 2.28 1.63 -2.51
C TRP A 142 2.50 1.60 -0.99
N VAL A 143 3.60 0.98 -0.54
CA VAL A 143 3.99 0.97 0.89
C VAL A 143 4.22 2.38 1.43
N PHE A 144 4.89 3.25 0.66
CA PHE A 144 5.20 4.63 1.06
C PHE A 144 3.97 5.55 1.03
N SER A 145 3.10 5.40 0.02
CA SER A 145 1.92 6.26 -0.14
C SER A 145 0.85 5.98 0.90
N THR A 146 0.70 4.73 1.35
CA THR A 146 -0.29 4.32 2.34
C THR A 146 -0.26 5.15 3.64
N PRO A 147 0.87 5.28 4.36
CA PRO A 147 0.93 6.09 5.58
C PRO A 147 0.67 7.57 5.30
N ILE A 148 1.12 8.11 4.17
CA ILE A 148 0.91 9.53 3.82
C ILE A 148 -0.57 9.81 3.57
N VAL A 149 -1.24 8.98 2.76
CA VAL A 149 -2.67 9.12 2.50
C VAL A 149 -3.47 8.93 3.77
N SER A 150 -3.10 7.95 4.62
CA SER A 150 -3.76 7.75 5.92
C SER A 150 -3.59 8.94 6.86
N LEU A 151 -2.42 9.60 6.85
CA LEU A 151 -2.16 10.78 7.66
C LEU A 151 -3.02 11.95 7.18
N ILE A 152 -3.06 12.20 5.86
CA ILE A 152 -3.88 13.27 5.29
C ILE A 152 -5.35 13.06 5.62
N PHE A 153 -5.87 11.84 5.41
CA PHE A 153 -7.26 11.52 5.68
C PHE A 153 -7.58 11.57 7.19
N GLY A 154 -6.69 11.04 8.03
CA GLY A 154 -6.81 11.09 9.49
C GLY A 154 -6.79 12.52 10.02
N SER A 155 -5.89 13.38 9.54
CA SER A 155 -5.84 14.79 9.89
C SER A 155 -7.09 15.55 9.43
N TYR A 156 -7.57 15.28 8.22
CA TYR A 156 -8.83 15.83 7.72
C TYR A 156 -10.00 15.49 8.67
N LEU A 157 -10.18 14.21 8.99
CA LEU A 157 -11.24 13.78 9.91
C LEU A 157 -11.07 14.38 11.31
N TYR A 158 -9.85 14.43 11.83
CA TYR A 158 -9.55 15.01 13.13
C TYR A 158 -9.99 16.48 13.21
N ILE A 159 -9.66 17.28 12.20
CA ILE A 159 -10.04 18.70 12.13
C ILE A 159 -11.55 18.85 11.99
N CYS A 160 -12.18 18.08 11.10
CA CYS A 160 -13.63 18.11 10.89
C CYS A 160 -14.41 17.83 12.18
N ILE A 161 -14.00 16.82 12.94
CA ILE A 161 -14.72 16.38 14.15
C ILE A 161 -14.46 17.31 15.33
N ASN A 162 -13.19 17.61 15.62
CA ASN A 162 -12.82 18.30 16.87
C ASN A 162 -12.99 19.82 16.77
N TRP A 163 -12.77 20.41 15.59
CA TRP A 163 -12.74 21.86 15.44
C TRP A 163 -13.98 22.40 14.74
N LEU A 164 -14.38 21.77 13.64
CA LEU A 164 -15.51 22.24 12.84
C LEU A 164 -16.85 21.64 13.30
N HIS A 165 -16.80 20.54 14.06
CA HIS A 165 -17.96 19.74 14.46
C HIS A 165 -18.83 19.29 13.28
N ILE A 166 -18.20 18.99 12.14
CA ILE A 166 -18.82 18.49 10.90
C ILE A 166 -18.47 16.99 10.75
N HIS A 167 -19.31 16.21 10.06
CA HIS A 167 -19.16 14.76 9.82
C HIS A 167 -19.27 13.84 11.05
N PHE A 168 -19.70 14.34 12.21
CA PHE A 168 -19.93 13.51 13.40
C PHE A 168 -20.94 12.38 13.13
N ASP A 169 -22.00 12.71 12.39
CA ASP A 169 -23.08 11.78 12.08
C ASP A 169 -22.71 10.78 10.99
N GLU A 170 -21.90 11.15 10.01
CA GLU A 170 -21.52 10.25 8.92
C GLU A 170 -20.49 9.21 9.40
N ALA A 171 -19.50 9.65 10.19
CA ALA A 171 -18.43 8.80 10.72
C ALA A 171 -18.90 7.81 11.81
N PHE A 172 -19.94 8.17 12.56
CA PHE A 172 -20.48 7.36 13.66
C PHE A 172 -21.97 7.05 13.51
N SER A 173 -22.54 7.15 12.30
CA SER A 173 -23.97 6.88 12.03
C SER A 173 -24.43 5.53 12.58
N SER A 174 -23.55 4.53 12.59
CA SER A 174 -23.80 3.20 13.16
C SER A 174 -23.50 3.06 14.66
N LEU A 175 -22.85 4.03 15.29
CA LEU A 175 -22.34 3.98 16.68
C LEU A 175 -22.93 5.07 17.60
N ARG A 176 -23.66 6.06 17.05
CA ARG A 176 -24.16 7.23 17.79
C ARG A 176 -25.11 6.89 18.94
N ILE A 177 -25.80 5.75 18.89
CA ILE A 177 -26.69 5.29 19.97
C ILE A 177 -26.51 3.78 20.14
N ALA A 178 -25.72 3.37 21.14
CA ALA A 178 -25.39 1.96 21.39
C ALA A 178 -26.64 1.05 21.58
N ASN A 179 -27.75 1.63 22.04
CA ASN A 179 -29.00 0.94 22.31
C ASN A 179 -29.98 0.88 21.12
N TYR A 180 -29.67 1.60 20.04
CA TYR A 180 -30.51 1.66 18.84
C TYR A 180 -29.87 0.86 17.72
N LYS A 181 -30.52 -0.24 17.34
CA LYS A 181 -30.14 -1.02 16.16
C LYS A 181 -31.31 -1.06 15.21
N SER A 182 -31.07 -0.71 13.94
CA SER A 182 -32.06 -0.88 12.89
C SER A 182 -31.59 -1.91 11.88
N PHE A 183 -32.50 -2.80 11.49
CA PHE A 183 -32.31 -3.76 10.42
C PHE A 183 -33.19 -3.33 9.25
N THR A 184 -32.57 -2.92 8.15
CA THR A 184 -33.26 -2.57 6.92
C THR A 184 -33.14 -3.72 5.94
N ARG A 185 -34.27 -4.35 5.61
CA ARG A 185 -34.36 -5.37 4.57
C ARG A 185 -34.94 -4.74 3.31
N PHE A 186 -34.18 -4.84 2.22
CA PHE A 186 -34.63 -4.49 0.89
C PHE A 186 -35.19 -5.72 0.20
N HIS A 187 -36.36 -5.60 -0.42
CA HIS A 187 -36.97 -6.65 -1.23
C HIS A 187 -37.42 -6.04 -2.56
N ILE A 188 -36.94 -6.59 -3.68
CA ILE A 188 -37.41 -6.20 -5.01
C ILE A 188 -38.55 -7.15 -5.36
N ASN A 189 -39.75 -6.60 -5.54
CA ASN A 189 -40.93 -7.41 -5.84
C ASN A 189 -40.86 -7.96 -7.28
N HIS A 190 -41.74 -8.92 -7.60
CA HIS A 190 -41.82 -9.49 -8.96
C HIS A 190 -42.24 -8.49 -10.05
N LYS A 191 -42.76 -7.31 -9.67
CA LYS A 191 -43.11 -6.20 -10.58
C LYS A 191 -41.95 -5.22 -10.80
N GLY A 192 -40.83 -5.38 -10.08
CA GLY A 192 -39.65 -4.52 -10.14
C GLY A 192 -39.64 -3.35 -9.15
N ASP A 193 -40.63 -3.22 -8.27
CA ASP A 193 -40.64 -2.17 -7.24
C ASP A 193 -39.74 -2.56 -6.06
N LEU A 194 -39.07 -1.57 -5.47
CA LEU A 194 -38.25 -1.73 -4.27
C LEU A 194 -39.09 -1.52 -3.01
N GLU A 195 -39.34 -2.59 -2.27
CA GLU A 195 -39.92 -2.56 -0.93
C GLU A 195 -38.81 -2.46 0.13
N VAL A 196 -39.01 -1.55 1.09
CA VAL A 196 -38.04 -1.29 2.17
C VAL A 196 -38.70 -1.56 3.51
N PHE A 197 -38.23 -2.59 4.22
CA PHE A 197 -38.69 -2.96 5.55
C PHE A 197 -37.63 -2.58 6.59
N THR A 198 -37.89 -1.54 7.38
CA THR A 198 -36.97 -1.12 8.44
C THR A 198 -37.53 -1.51 9.80
N LEU A 199 -36.87 -2.44 10.49
CA LEU A 199 -37.15 -2.78 11.88
C LEU A 199 -36.15 -2.04 12.77
N ALA A 200 -36.60 -1.02 13.48
CA ALA A 200 -35.79 -0.29 14.46
C ALA A 200 -36.09 -0.77 15.88
N VAL A 201 -35.07 -1.16 16.63
CA VAL A 201 -35.14 -1.49 18.05
C VAL A 201 -34.71 -0.27 18.84
N ASP A 202 -35.63 0.32 19.60
CA ASP A 202 -35.45 1.58 20.35
C ASP A 202 -34.57 1.40 21.60
N LYS A 203 -34.70 0.25 22.28
CA LYS A 203 -33.82 -0.15 23.40
C LYS A 203 -33.47 -1.62 23.31
N THR A 204 -32.19 -1.92 23.15
CA THR A 204 -31.68 -3.27 23.45
C THR A 204 -31.55 -3.44 24.96
N SER A 205 -32.22 -4.44 25.54
CA SER A 205 -32.15 -4.77 26.97
C SER A 205 -30.82 -5.46 27.30
N VAL A 206 -29.71 -4.71 27.31
CA VAL A 206 -28.36 -5.22 27.62
C VAL A 206 -27.65 -4.29 28.60
N SER A 207 -28.34 -3.82 29.64
CA SER A 207 -27.70 -3.19 30.81
C SER A 207 -27.67 -4.11 32.04
N ARG A 208 -28.10 -5.37 31.91
CA ARG A 208 -28.14 -6.33 33.01
C ARG A 208 -27.74 -7.73 32.58
N TRP A 209 -26.46 -7.89 32.25
CA TRP A 209 -25.78 -9.18 32.40
C TRP A 209 -24.76 -9.03 33.53
N SER A 210 -25.24 -9.15 34.77
CA SER A 210 -24.38 -9.49 35.90
C SER A 210 -24.08 -10.98 35.76
N ILE A 211 -22.84 -11.28 35.36
CA ILE A 211 -22.29 -12.63 35.38
C ILE A 211 -22.22 -13.04 36.86
N PHE A 212 -23.03 -14.04 37.24
CA PHE A 212 -22.74 -14.88 38.40
C PHE A 212 -21.63 -15.85 38.04
#